data_AF-A0A6N8JC35-F1
#
_entry.id   AF-A0A6N8JC35-F1
#
_cell.length_a   1.000
_cell.length_b   1.000
_cell.length_c   1.000
_cell.angle_alpha   90.00
_cell.angle_beta   90.00
_cell.angle_gamma   90.00
#
_symmetry.space_group_name_H-M   'P 1'
#
loop_
_entity.id
_entity.type
_entity.pdbx_description
1 polymer ?
#
loop_
_entity_poly.entity_id
_entity_poly.type
_entity_poly.pdbx_seq_one_letter_code
_entity_poly.pdbx_strand_id
1 'polypeptide(L)'
;MNNSNLNKLISKETSQWKEKAQKRISERDWKSNSRAVALTVLTQLRIRSLSQTELAGMMGVSRQQVSKIVKGQENLTFETISKLEKALGITIIKISNILTEENGTKIQLPSVKIKPQVMLYMPVFSPKVKQNESPVELPQKNGFTTFSA
;
A
#
# COMPACT_ATOMS: atom_id res chain seq x y z
N MET A 1 -40.13 37.89 28.54
CA MET A 1 -39.13 37.90 27.45
C MET A 1 -39.80 37.41 26.18
N ASN A 2 -39.80 38.23 25.12
CA ASN A 2 -40.51 37.96 23.86
C ASN A 2 -39.72 36.96 23.00
N ASN A 3 -40.24 35.73 22.87
CA ASN A 3 -39.65 34.64 22.07
C ASN A 3 -39.88 34.80 20.55
N SER A 4 -40.60 35.83 20.11
CA SER A 4 -41.06 36.02 18.73
C SER A 4 -39.95 36.26 17.69
N ASN A 5 -38.81 36.81 18.11
CA ASN A 5 -37.68 37.05 17.20
C ASN A 5 -36.89 35.76 16.90
N LEU A 6 -36.84 34.82 17.85
CA LEU A 6 -36.12 33.55 17.69
C LEU A 6 -36.80 32.63 16.69
N ASN A 7 -38.13 32.56 16.70
CA ASN A 7 -38.89 31.72 15.77
C ASN A 7 -38.81 32.17 14.30
N LYS A 8 -38.37 33.41 14.01
CA LYS A 8 -38.16 33.90 12.64
C LYS A 8 -36.81 33.48 12.04
N LEU A 9 -35.84 33.08 12.87
CA LEU A 9 -34.47 32.72 12.44
C LEU A 9 -34.27 31.20 12.33
N ILE A 10 -35.22 30.40 12.81
CA ILE A 10 -35.14 28.94 12.80
C ILE A 10 -35.75 28.42 11.50
N SER A 11 -34.96 27.69 10.69
CA SER A 11 -35.47 26.99 9.51
C SER A 11 -36.52 25.95 9.94
N LYS A 12 -37.67 25.91 9.25
CA LYS A 12 -38.74 24.93 9.52
C LYS A 12 -38.32 23.48 9.21
N GLU A 13 -37.26 23.29 8.44
CA GLU A 13 -36.71 21.98 8.09
C GLU A 13 -35.87 21.40 9.24
N THR A 14 -36.08 20.11 9.53
CA THR A 14 -35.25 19.37 10.47
C THR A 14 -33.85 19.20 9.90
N SER A 15 -32.83 19.63 10.66
CA SER A 15 -31.46 19.54 10.17
C SER A 15 -31.02 18.09 10.02
N GLN A 16 -30.66 17.69 8.78
CA GLN A 16 -30.22 16.35 8.40
C GLN A 16 -28.84 15.94 8.99
N TRP A 17 -28.27 16.76 9.89
CA TRP A 17 -26.93 16.54 10.42
C TRP A 17 -26.79 15.21 11.18
N LYS A 18 -27.83 14.80 11.94
CA LYS A 18 -27.83 13.54 12.69
C LYS A 18 -27.73 12.34 11.76
N GLU A 19 -28.54 12.32 10.71
CA GLU A 19 -28.53 11.26 9.71
C GLU A 19 -27.21 11.20 8.95
N LYS A 20 -26.69 12.37 8.53
CA LYS A 20 -25.37 12.48 7.88
C LYS A 20 -24.24 12.01 8.79
N ALA A 21 -24.31 12.29 10.10
CA ALA A 21 -23.32 11.83 11.07
C ALA A 21 -23.37 10.32 11.25
N GLN A 22 -24.57 9.75 11.42
CA GLN A 22 -24.75 8.30 11.56
C GLN A 22 -24.24 7.55 10.33
N LYS A 23 -24.54 8.07 9.13
CA LYS A 23 -24.06 7.51 7.87
C LYS A 23 -22.53 7.55 7.76
N ARG A 24 -21.88 8.62 8.23
CA ARG A 24 -20.40 8.69 8.25
C ARG A 24 -19.78 7.65 9.17
N ILE A 25 -20.44 7.31 10.26
CA ILE A 25 -19.97 6.29 11.20
C ILE A 25 -20.12 4.91 10.57
N SER A 26 -21.31 4.57 10.06
CA SER A 26 -21.55 3.25 9.45
C SER A 26 -20.73 3.00 8.18
N GLU A 27 -20.43 4.04 7.40
CA GLU A 27 -19.66 3.91 6.16
C GLU A 27 -18.13 4.01 6.36
N ARG A 28 -17.66 4.28 7.58
CA ARG A 28 -16.25 4.57 7.84
C ARG A 28 -15.34 3.43 7.38
N ASP A 29 -15.67 2.22 7.77
CA ASP A 29 -14.77 1.07 7.62
C ASP A 29 -14.62 0.67 6.15
N TRP A 30 -15.74 0.48 5.43
CA TRP A 30 -15.67 0.14 4.02
C TRP A 30 -15.08 1.27 3.17
N LYS A 31 -15.30 2.56 3.52
CA LYS A 31 -14.63 3.68 2.83
C LYS A 31 -13.13 3.69 3.07
N SER A 32 -12.68 3.33 4.27
CA SER A 32 -11.26 3.17 4.57
C SER A 32 -10.65 2.09 3.67
N ASN A 33 -11.32 0.92 3.59
CA ASN A 33 -10.90 -0.17 2.72
C ASN A 33 -10.87 0.24 1.25
N SER A 34 -11.94 0.87 0.74
CA SER A 34 -11.99 1.36 -0.65
C SER A 34 -10.87 2.36 -0.97
N ARG A 35 -10.50 3.24 -0.04
CA ARG A 35 -9.36 4.17 -0.20
C ARG A 35 -8.03 3.43 -0.21
N ALA A 36 -7.85 2.43 0.65
CA ALA A 36 -6.63 1.62 0.66
C ALA A 36 -6.46 0.90 -0.69
N VAL A 37 -7.54 0.32 -1.23
CA VAL A 37 -7.51 -0.26 -2.58
C VAL A 37 -7.15 0.79 -3.62
N ALA A 38 -7.80 1.96 -3.59
CA ALA A 38 -7.54 3.04 -4.54
C ALA A 38 -6.05 3.46 -4.58
N LEU A 39 -5.42 3.60 -3.41
CA LEU A 39 -3.99 3.94 -3.30
C LEU A 39 -3.10 2.84 -3.89
N THR A 40 -3.41 1.58 -3.61
CA THR A 40 -2.69 0.44 -4.21
C THR A 40 -2.79 0.46 -5.72
N VAL A 41 -3.99 0.67 -6.27
CA VAL A 41 -4.22 0.76 -7.72
C VAL A 41 -3.44 1.92 -8.33
N LEU A 42 -3.54 3.11 -7.75
CA LEU A 42 -2.81 4.30 -8.21
C LEU A 42 -1.29 4.07 -8.22
N THR A 43 -0.78 3.42 -7.20
CA THR A 43 0.64 3.08 -7.09
C THR A 43 1.05 2.12 -8.20
N GLN A 44 0.26 1.08 -8.47
CA GLN A 44 0.54 0.13 -9.56
C GLN A 44 0.47 0.77 -10.94
N LEU A 45 -0.52 1.66 -11.17
CA LEU A 45 -0.62 2.42 -12.41
C LEU A 45 0.63 3.28 -12.62
N ARG A 46 1.12 3.95 -11.57
CA ARG A 46 2.33 4.76 -11.63
C ARG A 46 3.58 3.92 -11.92
N ILE A 47 3.74 2.79 -11.24
CA ILE A 47 4.91 1.90 -11.44
C ILE A 47 4.95 1.35 -12.87
N ARG A 48 3.79 1.03 -13.44
CA ARG A 48 3.68 0.43 -14.79
C ARG A 48 3.46 1.46 -15.90
N SER A 49 3.43 2.74 -15.56
CA SER A 49 3.10 3.84 -16.48
C SER A 49 1.78 3.61 -17.25
N LEU A 50 0.79 3.00 -16.59
CA LEU A 50 -0.52 2.70 -17.17
C LEU A 50 -1.52 3.83 -16.89
N SER A 51 -2.35 4.13 -17.89
CA SER A 51 -3.51 5.02 -17.75
C SER A 51 -4.74 4.28 -17.22
N GLN A 52 -5.70 5.04 -16.69
CA GLN A 52 -6.98 4.47 -16.25
C GLN A 52 -7.81 3.87 -17.41
N THR A 53 -7.59 4.29 -18.65
CA THR A 53 -8.30 3.75 -19.83
C THR A 53 -7.70 2.43 -20.26
N GLU A 54 -6.38 2.28 -20.18
CA GLU A 54 -5.74 0.99 -20.39
C GLU A 54 -6.16 -0.01 -19.32
N LEU A 55 -6.19 0.39 -18.04
CA LEU A 55 -6.71 -0.47 -16.97
C LEU A 55 -8.18 -0.87 -17.21
N ALA A 56 -9.02 0.06 -17.66
CA ALA A 56 -10.41 -0.25 -18.00
C ALA A 56 -10.51 -1.30 -19.12
N GLY A 57 -9.67 -1.17 -20.16
CA GLY A 57 -9.56 -2.16 -21.23
C GLY A 57 -9.09 -3.52 -20.72
N MET A 58 -8.06 -3.57 -19.88
CA MET A 58 -7.54 -4.80 -19.29
C MET A 58 -8.56 -5.50 -18.38
N MET A 59 -9.36 -4.74 -17.65
CA MET A 59 -10.41 -5.28 -16.77
C MET A 59 -11.70 -5.65 -17.53
N GLY A 60 -11.87 -5.18 -18.77
CA GLY A 60 -13.13 -5.30 -19.53
C GLY A 60 -14.29 -4.54 -18.88
N VAL A 61 -14.02 -3.38 -18.28
CA VAL A 61 -15.03 -2.55 -17.58
C VAL A 61 -15.05 -1.13 -18.13
N SER A 62 -16.07 -0.34 -17.75
CA SER A 62 -16.14 1.06 -18.15
C SER A 62 -15.04 1.91 -17.49
N ARG A 63 -14.53 2.92 -18.22
CA ARG A 63 -13.60 3.92 -17.66
C ARG A 63 -14.20 4.65 -16.45
N GLN A 64 -15.52 4.86 -16.45
CA GLN A 64 -16.22 5.51 -15.35
C GLN A 64 -16.12 4.68 -14.06
N GLN A 65 -16.26 3.36 -14.16
CA GLN A 65 -16.07 2.46 -13.02
C GLN A 65 -14.64 2.58 -12.50
N VAL A 66 -13.62 2.46 -13.35
CA VAL A 66 -12.21 2.65 -12.93
C VAL A 66 -11.99 4.00 -12.24
N SER A 67 -12.60 5.08 -12.72
CA SER A 67 -12.50 6.41 -12.08
C SER A 67 -13.08 6.41 -10.66
N LYS A 68 -14.21 5.75 -10.43
CA LYS A 68 -14.82 5.62 -9.10
C LYS A 68 -13.97 4.78 -8.15
N ILE A 69 -13.39 3.69 -8.66
CA ILE A 69 -12.44 2.83 -7.92
C ILE A 69 -11.24 3.65 -7.47
N VAL A 70 -10.59 4.37 -8.39
CA VAL A 70 -9.39 5.18 -8.10
C VAL A 70 -9.67 6.36 -7.16
N LYS A 71 -10.92 6.83 -7.09
CA LYS A 71 -11.33 7.84 -6.09
C LYS A 71 -11.68 7.24 -4.73
N GLY A 72 -11.73 5.91 -4.60
CA GLY A 72 -12.16 5.22 -3.37
C GLY A 72 -13.60 5.53 -2.99
N GLN A 73 -14.45 5.87 -3.97
CA GLN A 73 -15.85 6.25 -3.75
C GLN A 73 -16.83 5.09 -3.96
N GLU A 74 -16.33 3.94 -4.40
CA GLU A 74 -17.13 2.78 -4.75
C GLU A 74 -16.96 1.67 -3.70
N ASN A 75 -18.07 1.02 -3.37
CA ASN A 75 -18.04 -0.23 -2.64
C ASN A 75 -17.81 -1.35 -3.66
N LEU A 76 -16.59 -1.89 -3.67
CA LEU A 76 -16.16 -2.86 -4.68
C LEU A 76 -16.81 -4.22 -4.40
N THR A 77 -17.40 -4.81 -5.44
CA THR A 77 -17.80 -6.22 -5.38
C THR A 77 -16.58 -7.13 -5.42
N PHE A 78 -16.68 -8.34 -4.86
CA PHE A 78 -15.60 -9.33 -4.96
C PHE A 78 -15.22 -9.63 -6.42
N GLU A 79 -16.19 -9.65 -7.32
CA GLU A 79 -15.94 -9.80 -8.77
C GLU A 79 -15.04 -8.68 -9.32
N THR A 80 -15.33 -7.43 -8.95
CA THR A 80 -14.53 -6.27 -9.38
C THR A 80 -13.11 -6.37 -8.85
N ILE A 81 -12.95 -6.79 -7.59
CA ILE A 81 -11.65 -6.99 -6.97
C ILE A 81 -10.88 -8.08 -7.71
N SER A 82 -11.49 -9.24 -7.99
CA SER A 82 -10.85 -10.31 -8.74
C SER A 82 -10.45 -9.89 -10.15
N LYS A 83 -11.27 -9.08 -10.85
CA LYS A 83 -10.90 -8.51 -12.15
C LYS A 83 -9.68 -7.60 -12.04
N LEU A 84 -9.63 -6.81 -10.97
CA LEU A 84 -8.53 -5.87 -10.72
C LEU A 84 -7.23 -6.62 -10.38
N GLU A 85 -7.31 -7.62 -9.52
CA GLU A 85 -6.20 -8.51 -9.17
C GLU A 85 -5.64 -9.24 -10.40
N LYS A 86 -6.51 -9.72 -11.30
CA LYS A 86 -6.09 -10.35 -12.57
C LYS A 86 -5.44 -9.35 -13.53
N ALA A 87 -6.03 -8.16 -13.70
CA ALA A 87 -5.51 -7.14 -14.61
C ALA A 87 -4.14 -6.61 -14.15
N LEU A 88 -3.98 -6.39 -12.84
CA LEU A 88 -2.73 -5.88 -12.28
C LEU A 88 -1.79 -6.99 -11.79
N GLY A 89 -2.19 -8.26 -11.71
CA GLY A 89 -1.35 -9.31 -11.13
C GLY A 89 -0.93 -9.01 -9.68
N ILE A 90 -1.86 -8.49 -8.87
CA ILE A 90 -1.65 -8.18 -7.45
C ILE A 90 -2.66 -8.92 -6.59
N THR A 91 -2.40 -9.01 -5.29
CA THR A 91 -3.39 -9.46 -4.30
C THR A 91 -3.84 -8.27 -3.46
N ILE A 92 -5.15 -8.04 -3.41
CA ILE A 92 -5.80 -6.98 -2.64
C ILE A 92 -6.43 -7.56 -1.38
N ILE A 93 -7.17 -8.66 -1.50
CA ILE A 93 -7.83 -9.32 -0.37
C ILE A 93 -7.17 -10.66 -0.08
N LYS A 94 -6.84 -10.91 1.19
CA LYS A 94 -6.41 -12.21 1.68
C LYS A 94 -7.48 -12.76 2.62
N ILE A 95 -8.00 -13.94 2.31
CA ILE A 95 -8.95 -14.64 3.17
C ILE A 95 -8.15 -15.53 4.12
N SER A 96 -8.27 -15.28 5.42
CA SER A 96 -7.67 -16.12 6.46
C SER A 96 -8.53 -17.36 6.64
N ASN A 97 -8.02 -18.54 6.31
CA ASN A 97 -8.67 -19.79 6.66
C ASN A 97 -8.51 -19.99 8.16
N ILE A 98 -9.62 -19.84 8.90
CA ILE A 98 -9.69 -20.18 10.31
C ILE A 98 -9.86 -21.71 10.36
N LEU A 99 -8.78 -22.45 10.14
CA LEU A 99 -8.77 -23.84 10.57
C LEU A 99 -8.69 -23.79 12.08
N THR A 100 -9.78 -24.17 12.75
CA THR A 100 -9.82 -24.24 14.19
C THR A 100 -8.91 -25.37 14.64
N GLU A 101 -7.81 -25.00 15.30
CA GLU A 101 -6.99 -25.93 16.07
C GLU A 101 -7.75 -26.28 17.36
N GLU A 102 -8.88 -26.99 17.23
CA GLU A 102 -9.36 -27.85 18.29
C GLU A 102 -8.97 -29.29 17.97
N ASN A 103 -8.07 -29.80 18.83
CA ASN A 103 -7.63 -31.17 18.99
C ASN A 103 -6.46 -31.58 18.10
N GLY A 104 -5.30 -31.63 18.75
CA GLY A 104 -4.08 -32.22 18.23
C GLY A 104 -4.35 -33.58 17.60
N THR A 105 -4.30 -33.60 16.27
CA THR A 105 -3.97 -34.81 15.54
C THR A 105 -2.79 -34.44 14.67
N LYS A 106 -1.64 -35.01 15.01
CA LYS A 106 -0.39 -34.96 14.26
C LYS A 106 -0.68 -35.39 12.81
N ILE A 107 -0.98 -34.42 11.93
CA ILE A 107 -1.01 -34.69 10.49
C ILE A 107 0.44 -34.88 10.08
N GLN A 108 0.83 -36.14 9.91
CA GLN A 108 2.02 -36.50 9.16
C GLN A 108 1.91 -35.81 7.81
N LEU A 109 2.84 -34.91 7.48
CA LEU A 109 2.99 -34.46 6.11
C LEU A 109 3.16 -35.71 5.24
N PRO A 110 2.38 -35.89 4.15
CA PRO A 110 2.75 -36.90 3.16
C PRO A 110 4.17 -36.54 2.72
N SER A 111 5.11 -37.46 2.96
CA SER A 111 6.51 -37.28 2.64
C SER A 111 6.66 -37.18 1.13
N VAL A 112 6.48 -35.99 0.56
CA VAL A 112 6.80 -35.75 -0.84
C VAL A 112 8.32 -35.82 -0.94
N LYS A 113 8.84 -36.93 -1.48
CA LYS A 113 10.24 -37.06 -1.89
C LYS A 113 10.52 -36.08 -3.02
N ILE A 114 10.83 -34.84 -2.69
CA ILE A 114 11.40 -33.89 -3.66
C ILE A 114 12.91 -34.16 -3.66
N LYS A 115 13.43 -34.75 -4.75
CA LYS A 115 14.88 -34.74 -4.99
C LYS A 115 15.28 -33.27 -5.22
N PRO A 116 16.18 -32.66 -4.43
CA PRO A 116 16.62 -31.30 -4.70
C PRO A 116 17.51 -31.32 -5.95
N GLN A 117 16.93 -31.01 -7.11
CA GLN A 117 17.68 -30.71 -8.33
C GLN A 117 17.65 -29.20 -8.53
N VAL A 118 18.58 -28.49 -7.89
CA VAL A 118 19.50 -27.47 -8.45
C VAL A 118 20.38 -27.01 -7.28
N MET A 119 21.46 -27.74 -7.03
CA MET A 119 22.65 -27.24 -6.33
C MET A 119 23.80 -27.36 -7.32
N LEU A 120 23.87 -26.38 -8.23
CA LEU A 120 25.03 -26.22 -9.10
C LEU A 120 25.31 -24.72 -9.27
N TYR A 121 26.07 -24.21 -8.30
CA TYR A 121 26.95 -23.03 -8.31
C TYR A 121 26.41 -21.69 -8.82
N MET A 122 26.25 -20.75 -7.88
CA MET A 122 26.75 -19.38 -8.07
C MET A 122 27.67 -19.03 -6.89
N PRO A 123 28.88 -18.50 -7.12
CA PRO A 123 29.80 -18.14 -6.05
C PRO A 123 29.23 -16.98 -5.23
N VAL A 124 29.35 -17.09 -3.91
CA VAL A 124 29.11 -16.01 -2.95
C VAL A 124 29.96 -14.81 -3.38
N PHE A 125 29.32 -13.75 -3.85
CA PHE A 125 30.01 -12.49 -4.12
C PHE A 125 30.30 -11.83 -2.76
N SER A 126 31.44 -12.18 -2.16
CA SER A 126 32.01 -11.43 -1.05
C SER A 126 32.63 -10.15 -1.62
N PRO A 127 32.10 -8.94 -1.33
CA PRO A 127 32.80 -7.73 -1.70
C PRO A 127 34.10 -7.66 -0.89
N LYS A 128 35.25 -7.79 -1.56
CA LYS A 128 36.53 -7.44 -0.95
C LYS A 128 36.50 -5.94 -0.65
N VAL A 129 36.38 -5.59 0.63
CA VAL A 129 36.77 -4.26 1.12
C VAL A 129 38.26 -4.13 0.81
N LYS A 130 38.58 -3.26 -0.14
CA LYS A 130 39.94 -2.85 -0.45
C LYS A 130 40.45 -2.04 0.76
N GLN A 131 41.21 -2.69 1.64
CA GLN A 131 42.07 -2.01 2.59
C GLN A 131 43.30 -1.51 1.83
N ASN A 132 43.21 -0.34 1.24
CA ASN A 132 44.36 0.39 0.73
C ASN A 132 44.08 1.89 0.75
N GLU A 133 43.92 2.43 1.96
CA GLU A 133 44.30 3.79 2.28
C GLU A 133 45.56 3.68 3.14
N SER A 134 46.72 3.90 2.52
CA SER A 134 47.96 4.18 3.25
C SER A 134 47.85 5.55 3.94
N PRO A 135 48.59 5.78 5.04
CA PRO A 135 48.26 6.79 6.04
C PRO A 135 48.20 8.21 5.45
N VAL A 136 47.19 8.97 5.84
CA VAL A 136 47.14 10.42 5.67
C VAL A 136 48.34 11.03 6.39
N GLU A 137 49.36 11.46 5.65
CA GLU A 137 50.44 12.29 6.20
C GLU A 137 49.85 13.62 6.68
N LEU A 138 49.92 13.86 7.99
CA LEU A 138 49.70 15.17 8.58
C LEU A 138 50.77 16.14 8.05
N PRO A 139 50.43 17.37 7.64
CA PRO A 139 51.43 18.32 7.22
C PRO A 139 52.40 18.61 8.37
N GLN A 140 53.66 18.25 8.16
CA GLN A 140 54.78 18.59 9.02
C GLN A 140 54.90 20.13 9.08
N LYS A 141 54.49 20.73 10.20
CA LYS A 141 54.86 22.11 10.53
C LYS A 141 56.31 22.11 11.05
N ASN A 142 57.26 22.11 10.11
CA ASN A 142 58.64 22.46 10.43
C ASN A 142 58.81 23.95 10.19
N GLY A 143 58.90 24.69 11.29
CA GLY A 143 59.32 26.08 11.27
C GLY A 143 60.77 26.21 10.80
N PHE A 144 61.02 27.20 9.94
CA PHE A 144 62.31 27.82 9.81
C PHE A 144 62.13 29.32 10.00
N THR A 145 62.60 29.79 11.16
CA THR A 145 63.02 31.16 11.38
C THR A 145 64.34 31.38 10.63
N THR A 146 64.47 32.51 9.93
CA THR A 146 65.65 33.41 9.85
C THR A 146 65.49 34.33 8.64
N PHE A 147 65.05 35.57 8.88
CA PHE A 147 65.35 36.69 8.00
C PHE A 147 66.24 37.63 8.81
N SER A 148 67.51 37.70 8.43
CA SER A 148 68.47 38.71 8.87
C SER A 148 69.56 38.83 7.81
N ALA A 149 69.47 39.89 7.01
CA ALA A 149 70.56 40.74 6.51
C ALA A 149 69.94 41.74 5.51
#